data_AF-A0A832HJC7-F1
#
_entry.id   AF-A0A832HJC7-F1
#
_cell.length_a   1.000
_cell.length_b   1.000
_cell.length_c   1.000
_cell.angle_alpha   90.00
_cell.angle_beta   90.00
_cell.angle_gamma   90.00
#
_symmetry.space_group_name_H-M   'P 1'
#
loop_
_entity.id
_entity.type
_entity.pdbx_description
1 polymer ?
#
loop_
_entity_poly.entity_id
_entity_poly.type
_entity_poly.pdbx_seq_one_letter_code
_entity_poly.pdbx_strand_id
1 'polypeptide(L)'
;MTNCNSKRQLLAASICLFTATILFAQGARRPAEPAGRYIEPRPTEASKDLGQVTLKAQQKERLAELLVTFAANNLAYASAGDYKLASKLVGLALCLAPEYRQVVLVNGALARDRRPNPIENNLGRKELFKELADNANALAKNDAAADKLLSAHLLDVLVTIDPQHEDALFQAEVLRKKDIKPDWRFCEVKAANTVVAPPNPETLAPPVATLKKDQSTIKSMMIMRRADGSMNGMACDVIGTKNVDESTMRVYPTGHAQFVKPVGMQMQTSLDEAVRLIKLKKTTWKPGIMLSFEDKYTGHAGGSAGTAFTVLIRSMIEGFDIDTSFAITGDVTVDGKVRKIGGVGAKLRGAVVDKCKYAAIPAENTETLPDTILLYGERLLWDIQIFEISSTEDAVALLRTDRTKELAEALTLFASVQEELKKIDALNAVTRKQIPETQIREKLTKVIKLAPSHLSAKHTLDILDGKKVAKLSMTASIYQGMSITYPVTDYLNGGRASLGQKDLATIKQRLAQLQLIAHKDTLPLLRSLVDISDAAFRTSYATGDYQQRQVLFQNLKKRIEDVQGEMEALGTKREVAEKLMREGI
;
A
#
# COMPACT_ATOMS: atom_id res chain seq x y z
N MET A 1 -41.10 6.20 18.20
CA MET A 1 -40.97 6.29 16.73
C MET A 1 -39.75 7.11 16.32
N THR A 2 -38.56 6.80 16.85
CA THR A 2 -37.32 7.54 16.52
C THR A 2 -36.12 6.63 16.80
N ASN A 3 -35.94 5.55 16.02
CA ASN A 3 -34.62 4.90 15.90
C ASN A 3 -34.49 3.89 14.72
N CYS A 4 -35.20 4.13 13.61
CA CYS A 4 -35.19 3.21 12.45
C CYS A 4 -34.41 3.76 11.23
N ASN A 5 -33.97 5.02 11.24
CA ASN A 5 -33.34 5.65 10.08
C ASN A 5 -31.79 5.60 10.05
N SER A 6 -31.11 5.38 11.16
CA SER A 6 -29.63 5.27 11.18
C SER A 6 -29.13 3.91 10.66
N LYS A 7 -29.93 2.85 10.77
CA LYS A 7 -29.58 1.52 10.27
C LYS A 7 -29.78 1.36 8.75
N ARG A 8 -30.62 2.19 8.12
CA ARG A 8 -30.79 2.18 6.65
C ARG A 8 -29.70 2.96 5.91
N GLN A 9 -29.04 3.94 6.54
CA GLN A 9 -27.93 4.66 5.92
C GLN A 9 -26.62 3.85 5.87
N LEU A 10 -26.36 2.95 6.83
CA LEU A 10 -25.28 1.97 6.70
C LEU A 10 -25.58 0.86 5.68
N LEU A 11 -26.86 0.53 5.47
CA LEU A 11 -27.27 -0.48 4.48
C LEU A 11 -27.14 0.01 3.02
N ALA A 12 -27.25 1.32 2.79
CA ALA A 12 -27.07 1.92 1.47
C ALA A 12 -25.60 2.15 1.09
N ALA A 13 -24.70 2.31 2.08
CA ALA A 13 -23.27 2.50 1.84
C ALA A 13 -22.56 1.25 1.30
N SER A 14 -23.09 0.06 1.56
CA SER A 14 -22.55 -1.21 1.00
C SER A 14 -23.17 -1.61 -0.35
N ILE A 15 -24.28 -0.97 -0.76
CA ILE A 15 -24.97 -1.28 -2.03
C ILE A 15 -24.60 -0.30 -3.15
N CYS A 16 -24.11 0.90 -2.83
CA CYS A 16 -23.69 1.89 -3.84
C CYS A 16 -22.23 1.78 -4.32
N LEU A 17 -21.41 0.85 -3.80
CA LEU A 17 -20.03 0.67 -4.29
C LEU A 17 -19.92 -0.26 -5.52
N PHE A 18 -21.03 -0.76 -6.07
CA PHE A 18 -21.03 -1.84 -7.07
C PHE A 18 -21.65 -1.51 -8.42
N THR A 19 -22.05 -0.26 -8.70
CA THR A 19 -22.66 0.12 -9.99
C THR A 19 -22.00 1.30 -10.72
N ALA A 20 -20.81 1.76 -10.31
CA ALA A 20 -20.13 2.92 -10.91
C ALA A 20 -18.75 2.63 -11.53
N THR A 21 -18.51 1.40 -12.02
CA THR A 21 -17.25 1.06 -12.72
C THR A 21 -17.47 0.51 -14.13
N ILE A 22 -18.59 0.86 -14.77
CA ILE A 22 -18.85 0.60 -16.18
C ILE A 22 -19.18 1.92 -16.86
N LEU A 23 -18.14 2.70 -17.17
CA LEU A 23 -18.04 3.71 -18.24
C LEU A 23 -16.83 4.58 -17.89
N PHE A 24 -15.65 4.20 -18.37
CA PHE A 24 -14.49 5.04 -18.72
C PHE A 24 -13.25 4.13 -18.81
N ALA A 25 -13.21 3.31 -19.86
CA ALA A 25 -12.05 2.52 -20.23
C ALA A 25 -11.69 2.77 -21.69
N GLN A 26 -11.29 4.00 -22.03
CA GLN A 26 -10.39 4.28 -23.16
C GLN A 26 -9.55 5.52 -22.82
N GLY A 27 -8.23 5.37 -22.84
CA GLY A 27 -7.27 6.45 -22.60
C GLY A 27 -6.00 5.94 -21.92
N ALA A 28 -4.97 5.66 -22.70
CA ALA A 28 -3.64 5.29 -22.22
C ALA A 28 -3.11 6.32 -21.20
N ARG A 29 -2.81 5.88 -19.97
CA ARG A 29 -2.30 6.75 -18.90
C ARG A 29 -0.80 7.00 -19.08
N ARG A 30 -0.43 8.28 -19.20
CA ARG A 30 0.94 8.80 -19.15
C ARG A 30 1.59 8.53 -17.77
N PRO A 31 2.92 8.45 -17.67
CA PRO A 31 3.64 8.18 -16.41
C PRO A 31 3.38 9.28 -15.36
N ALA A 32 3.21 8.87 -14.10
CA ALA A 32 2.89 9.77 -12.99
C ALA A 32 4.14 10.50 -12.46
N GLU A 33 4.05 11.83 -12.38
CA GLU A 33 5.02 12.73 -11.74
C GLU A 33 5.03 12.56 -10.20
N PRO A 34 6.15 12.85 -9.51
CA PRO A 34 6.27 12.71 -8.05
C PRO A 34 5.25 13.55 -7.28
N ALA A 35 4.89 13.12 -6.06
CA ALA A 35 3.93 13.82 -5.20
C ALA A 35 4.43 15.25 -4.88
N GLY A 36 3.76 16.26 -5.44
CA GLY A 36 4.05 17.65 -5.11
C GLY A 36 3.46 18.04 -3.76
N ARG A 37 3.81 19.25 -3.31
CA ARG A 37 3.22 19.87 -2.12
C ARG A 37 2.31 21.01 -2.57
N TYR A 38 1.18 21.17 -1.88
CA TYR A 38 0.33 22.34 -2.10
C TYR A 38 1.11 23.62 -1.78
N ILE A 39 1.16 24.54 -2.74
CA ILE A 39 1.68 25.89 -2.51
C ILE A 39 0.48 26.76 -2.19
N GLU A 40 0.41 27.26 -0.97
CA GLU A 40 -0.67 28.15 -0.57
C GLU A 40 -0.63 29.42 -1.43
N PRO A 41 -1.70 29.73 -2.18
CA PRO A 41 -1.76 30.91 -3.02
C PRO A 41 -1.69 32.17 -2.15
N ARG A 42 -0.83 33.11 -2.53
CA ARG A 42 -0.70 34.41 -1.89
C ARG A 42 -1.07 35.49 -2.90
N PRO A 43 -2.35 35.91 -2.94
CA PRO A 43 -2.77 37.00 -3.80
C PRO A 43 -1.84 38.21 -3.60
N THR A 44 -1.16 38.63 -4.67
CA THR A 44 -0.28 39.81 -4.71
C THR A 44 -1.04 41.03 -5.24
N GLU A 45 -0.39 42.19 -5.34
CA GLU A 45 -0.97 43.37 -5.99
C GLU A 45 -1.44 43.09 -7.42
N ALA A 46 -0.70 42.27 -8.18
CA ALA A 46 -1.05 41.88 -9.55
C ALA A 46 -2.33 41.01 -9.65
N SER A 47 -2.75 40.37 -8.55
CA SER A 47 -4.01 39.62 -8.48
C SER A 47 -5.18 40.42 -7.91
N LYS A 48 -4.96 41.65 -7.41
CA LYS A 48 -6.06 42.52 -6.96
C LYS A 48 -6.98 42.90 -8.11
N ASP A 49 -6.44 43.00 -9.33
CA ASP A 49 -7.20 43.31 -10.54
C ASP A 49 -8.17 42.17 -10.93
N LEU A 50 -7.87 40.92 -10.59
CA LEU A 50 -8.78 39.77 -10.78
C LEU A 50 -10.04 39.87 -9.90
N GLY A 51 -9.96 40.58 -8.78
CA GLY A 51 -11.12 40.90 -7.95
C GLY A 51 -12.00 42.02 -8.52
N GLN A 52 -11.47 42.83 -9.44
CA GLN A 52 -12.15 44.00 -10.04
C GLN A 52 -12.92 43.66 -11.34
N VAL A 53 -13.11 42.38 -11.63
CA VAL A 53 -13.92 41.92 -12.77
C VAL A 53 -15.36 42.43 -12.70
N THR A 54 -15.96 42.64 -13.87
CA THR A 54 -17.29 43.24 -14.03
C THR A 54 -18.44 42.33 -13.57
N LEU A 55 -18.13 41.06 -13.24
CA LEU A 55 -19.08 40.10 -12.69
C LEU A 55 -19.74 40.62 -11.40
N LYS A 56 -21.02 40.32 -11.23
CA LYS A 56 -21.73 40.57 -9.96
C LYS A 56 -21.21 39.65 -8.86
N ALA A 57 -21.37 40.03 -7.60
CA ALA A 57 -20.92 39.24 -6.44
C ALA A 57 -21.40 37.77 -6.50
N GLN A 58 -22.67 37.53 -6.81
CA GLN A 58 -23.23 36.18 -6.95
C GLN A 58 -22.56 35.36 -8.07
N GLN A 59 -22.14 36.00 -9.16
CA GLN A 59 -21.44 35.33 -10.25
C GLN A 59 -19.99 35.00 -9.86
N LYS A 60 -19.33 35.87 -9.09
CA LYS A 60 -17.98 35.62 -8.54
C LYS A 60 -18.00 34.44 -7.57
N GLU A 61 -18.97 34.39 -6.66
CA GLU A 61 -19.15 33.27 -5.73
C GLU A 61 -19.45 31.97 -6.46
N ARG A 62 -20.34 31.99 -7.46
CA ARG A 62 -20.64 30.81 -8.27
C ARG A 62 -19.40 30.27 -8.98
N LEU A 63 -18.61 31.16 -9.59
CA LEU A 63 -17.38 30.77 -10.26
C LEU A 63 -16.34 30.22 -9.27
N ALA A 64 -16.20 30.85 -8.09
CA ALA A 64 -15.32 30.37 -7.03
C ALA A 64 -15.76 28.98 -6.52
N GLU A 65 -17.05 28.75 -6.34
CA GLU A 65 -17.64 27.45 -5.97
C GLU A 65 -17.28 26.37 -7.00
N LEU A 66 -17.42 26.63 -8.30
CA LEU A 66 -17.07 25.67 -9.36
C LEU A 66 -15.58 25.28 -9.29
N LEU A 67 -14.69 26.27 -9.12
CA LEU A 67 -13.25 26.07 -9.05
C LEU A 67 -12.83 25.20 -7.86
N VAL A 68 -13.37 25.47 -6.66
CA VAL A 68 -13.01 24.70 -5.46
C VAL A 68 -13.73 23.36 -5.39
N THR A 69 -14.92 23.25 -5.98
CA THR A 69 -15.60 21.97 -6.18
C THR A 69 -14.79 21.08 -7.10
N PHE A 70 -14.20 21.63 -8.17
CA PHE A 70 -13.29 20.87 -9.02
C PHE A 70 -12.06 20.40 -8.24
N ALA A 71 -11.42 21.30 -7.50
CA ALA A 71 -10.25 20.97 -6.69
C ALA A 71 -10.56 19.89 -5.64
N ALA A 72 -11.71 19.97 -4.95
CA ALA A 72 -12.07 19.02 -3.89
C ALA A 72 -12.50 17.65 -4.44
N ASN A 73 -13.29 17.61 -5.51
CA ASN A 73 -13.96 16.39 -5.96
C ASN A 73 -13.22 15.66 -7.10
N ASN A 74 -12.50 16.40 -7.95
CA ASN A 74 -11.97 15.87 -9.21
C ASN A 74 -10.45 15.69 -9.24
N LEU A 75 -9.71 16.20 -8.25
CA LEU A 75 -8.27 15.98 -8.13
C LEU A 75 -7.95 14.78 -7.25
N ALA A 76 -7.00 13.96 -7.73
CA ALA A 76 -6.55 12.76 -7.02
C ALA A 76 -5.50 13.08 -5.93
N TYR A 77 -4.83 14.23 -6.04
CA TYR A 77 -3.71 14.63 -5.18
C TYR A 77 -2.61 13.55 -5.13
N ALA A 78 -2.34 12.93 -6.29
CA ALA A 78 -1.38 11.84 -6.44
C ALA A 78 -0.08 12.30 -7.11
N SER A 79 -0.06 13.51 -7.69
CA SER A 79 1.06 14.05 -8.46
C SER A 79 1.30 15.53 -8.17
N ALA A 80 2.50 16.03 -8.43
CA ALA A 80 2.80 17.47 -8.35
C ALA A 80 1.93 18.32 -9.27
N GLY A 81 1.53 17.77 -10.42
CA GLY A 81 0.53 18.36 -11.30
C GLY A 81 -0.80 18.63 -10.59
N ASP A 82 -1.30 17.67 -9.79
CA ASP A 82 -2.55 17.83 -9.03
C ASP A 82 -2.44 18.98 -8.02
N TYR A 83 -1.33 19.06 -7.28
CA TYR A 83 -1.12 20.11 -6.30
C TYR A 83 -0.93 21.48 -6.93
N LYS A 84 -0.20 21.56 -8.06
CA LYS A 84 -0.03 22.80 -8.82
C LYS A 84 -1.36 23.29 -9.39
N LEU A 85 -2.17 22.37 -9.93
CA LEU A 85 -3.50 22.68 -10.43
C LEU A 85 -4.45 23.11 -9.30
N ALA A 86 -4.39 22.45 -8.14
CA ALA A 86 -5.14 22.86 -6.95
C ALA A 86 -4.77 24.28 -6.49
N SER A 87 -3.47 24.62 -6.45
CA SER A 87 -3.01 25.98 -6.13
C SER A 87 -3.56 27.02 -7.10
N LYS A 88 -3.59 26.73 -8.41
CA LYS A 88 -4.18 27.63 -9.42
C LYS A 88 -5.69 27.82 -9.19
N LEU A 89 -6.44 26.73 -9.03
CA LEU A 89 -7.89 26.75 -8.85
C LEU A 89 -8.30 27.49 -7.58
N VAL A 90 -7.69 27.15 -6.45
CA VAL A 90 -7.97 27.76 -5.15
C VAL A 90 -7.51 29.21 -5.12
N GLY A 91 -6.38 29.53 -5.76
CA GLY A 91 -5.87 30.89 -5.85
C GLY A 91 -6.79 31.83 -6.63
N LEU A 92 -7.35 31.37 -7.77
CA LEU A 92 -8.38 32.11 -8.50
C LEU A 92 -9.64 32.30 -7.66
N ALA A 93 -10.08 31.25 -6.97
CA ALA A 93 -11.28 31.31 -6.15
C ALA A 93 -11.12 32.29 -4.97
N LEU A 94 -9.93 32.36 -4.36
CA LEU A 94 -9.58 33.35 -3.34
C LEU A 94 -9.58 34.79 -3.88
N CYS A 95 -9.20 35.00 -5.14
CA CYS A 95 -9.26 36.34 -5.76
C CYS A 95 -10.70 36.78 -6.06
N LEU A 96 -11.57 35.83 -6.41
CA LEU A 96 -12.97 36.09 -6.76
C LEU A 96 -13.87 36.25 -5.53
N ALA A 97 -13.71 35.38 -4.54
CA ALA A 97 -14.56 35.32 -3.36
C ALA A 97 -13.75 34.86 -2.12
N PRO A 98 -12.92 35.75 -1.54
CA PRO A 98 -11.97 35.40 -0.47
C PRO A 98 -12.64 34.89 0.82
N GLU A 99 -13.87 35.33 1.09
CA GLU A 99 -14.63 34.97 2.28
C GLU A 99 -15.60 33.80 2.04
N TYR A 100 -15.68 33.27 0.82
CA TYR A 100 -16.60 32.17 0.52
C TYR A 100 -16.19 30.92 1.30
N ARG A 101 -17.11 30.41 2.13
CA ARG A 101 -16.81 29.39 3.15
C ARG A 101 -16.08 28.17 2.60
N GLN A 102 -16.50 27.64 1.44
CA GLN A 102 -15.87 26.44 0.88
C GLN A 102 -14.45 26.72 0.38
N VAL A 103 -14.19 27.92 -0.15
CA VAL A 103 -12.85 28.34 -0.59
C VAL A 103 -11.87 28.36 0.58
N VAL A 104 -12.28 28.98 1.69
CA VAL A 104 -11.46 29.05 2.91
C VAL A 104 -11.18 27.64 3.46
N LEU A 105 -12.18 26.76 3.46
CA LEU A 105 -12.02 25.39 3.97
C LEU A 105 -11.14 24.51 3.07
N VAL A 106 -11.30 24.58 1.76
CA VAL A 106 -10.48 23.83 0.81
C VAL A 106 -9.04 24.31 0.86
N ASN A 107 -8.81 25.63 0.83
CA ASN A 107 -7.46 26.20 0.98
C ASN A 107 -6.82 25.79 2.31
N GLY A 108 -7.57 25.92 3.41
CA GLY A 108 -7.08 25.59 4.76
C GLY A 108 -6.80 24.10 4.97
N ALA A 109 -7.54 23.21 4.31
CA ALA A 109 -7.25 21.77 4.33
C ALA A 109 -5.94 21.46 3.59
N LEU A 110 -5.80 21.99 2.36
CA LEU A 110 -4.62 21.76 1.53
C LEU A 110 -3.35 22.35 2.13
N ALA A 111 -3.42 23.55 2.72
CA ALA A 111 -2.30 24.19 3.40
C ALA A 111 -1.81 23.42 4.64
N ARG A 112 -2.65 22.56 5.21
CA ARG A 112 -2.33 21.67 6.34
C ARG A 112 -2.00 20.24 5.88
N ASP A 113 -1.69 20.08 4.60
CA ASP A 113 -1.39 18.80 3.95
C ASP A 113 -2.52 17.77 4.16
N ARG A 114 -3.79 18.23 4.21
CA ARG A 114 -4.99 17.39 4.31
C ARG A 114 -5.79 17.42 3.01
N ARG A 115 -6.33 16.27 2.61
CA ARG A 115 -7.26 16.19 1.49
C ARG A 115 -8.56 16.94 1.84
N PRO A 116 -9.08 17.82 0.96
CA PRO A 116 -10.36 18.47 1.17
C PRO A 116 -11.50 17.45 1.24
N ASN A 117 -12.52 17.74 2.06
CA ASN A 117 -13.75 16.97 2.03
C ASN A 117 -14.47 17.21 0.68
N PRO A 118 -15.09 16.18 0.09
CA PRO A 118 -15.92 16.36 -1.09
C PRO A 118 -17.03 17.38 -0.84
N ILE A 119 -17.24 18.26 -1.80
CA ILE A 119 -18.31 19.25 -1.79
C ILE A 119 -19.52 18.63 -2.50
N GLU A 120 -20.67 18.55 -1.81
CA GLU A 120 -21.90 18.10 -2.45
C GLU A 120 -22.26 19.02 -3.61
N ASN A 121 -22.42 18.44 -4.80
CA ASN A 121 -22.84 19.16 -5.99
C ASN A 121 -23.74 18.25 -6.85
N ASN A 122 -24.59 18.88 -7.67
CA ASN A 122 -25.49 18.17 -8.59
C ASN A 122 -24.96 18.17 -10.03
N LEU A 123 -23.72 18.61 -10.26
CA LEU A 123 -23.15 18.77 -11.59
C LEU A 123 -22.08 17.70 -11.85
N GLY A 124 -22.25 16.96 -12.93
CA GLY A 124 -21.21 16.06 -13.40
C GLY A 124 -19.96 16.82 -13.85
N ARG A 125 -18.86 16.08 -13.98
CA ARG A 125 -17.56 16.63 -14.41
C ARG A 125 -17.67 17.39 -15.74
N LYS A 126 -18.46 16.88 -16.69
CA LYS A 126 -18.66 17.51 -18.02
C LYS A 126 -19.42 18.83 -17.94
N GLU A 127 -20.47 18.90 -17.12
CA GLU A 127 -21.24 20.13 -16.94
C GLU A 127 -20.41 21.22 -16.27
N LEU A 128 -19.55 20.85 -15.30
CA LEU A 128 -18.66 21.78 -14.62
C LEU A 128 -17.63 22.40 -15.60
N PHE A 129 -17.03 21.60 -16.49
CA PHE A 129 -16.14 22.13 -17.53
C PHE A 129 -16.85 23.08 -18.49
N LYS A 130 -18.06 22.71 -18.91
CA LYS A 130 -18.86 23.55 -19.80
C LYS A 130 -19.15 24.90 -19.15
N GLU A 131 -19.56 24.91 -17.87
CA GLU A 131 -19.84 26.15 -17.15
C GLU A 131 -18.58 27.03 -16.98
N LEU A 132 -17.41 26.44 -16.73
CA LEU A 132 -16.13 27.17 -16.69
C LEU A 132 -15.76 27.77 -18.05
N ALA A 133 -15.93 27.00 -19.14
CA ALA A 133 -15.64 27.45 -20.50
C ALA A 133 -16.59 28.58 -20.94
N ASP A 134 -17.88 28.46 -20.66
CA ASP A 134 -18.88 29.49 -20.97
C ASP A 134 -18.58 30.81 -20.25
N ASN A 135 -18.20 30.74 -18.97
CA ASN A 135 -17.79 31.93 -18.20
C ASN A 135 -16.50 32.55 -18.75
N ALA A 136 -15.50 31.74 -19.10
CA ALA A 136 -14.25 32.23 -19.68
C ALA A 136 -14.49 32.95 -21.03
N ASN A 137 -15.34 32.38 -21.87
CA ASN A 137 -15.71 32.93 -23.19
C ASN A 137 -16.53 34.23 -23.06
N ALA A 138 -17.43 34.31 -22.07
CA ALA A 138 -18.20 35.52 -21.81
C ALA A 138 -17.28 36.68 -21.36
N LEU A 139 -16.34 36.39 -20.45
CA LEU A 139 -15.36 37.37 -19.98
C LEU A 139 -14.41 37.85 -21.08
N ALA A 140 -14.03 36.98 -22.03
CA ALA A 140 -13.16 37.35 -23.16
C ALA A 140 -13.79 38.42 -24.07
N LYS A 141 -15.12 38.49 -24.14
CA LYS A 141 -15.87 39.43 -24.97
C LYS A 141 -16.03 40.81 -24.35
N ASN A 142 -15.82 40.94 -23.03
CA ASN A 142 -15.89 42.22 -22.34
C ASN A 142 -14.64 43.04 -22.61
N ASP A 143 -14.76 44.38 -22.62
CA ASP A 143 -13.62 45.25 -22.88
C ASP A 143 -12.71 45.52 -21.69
N ALA A 144 -13.19 45.25 -20.47
CA ALA A 144 -12.43 45.43 -19.25
C ALA A 144 -11.18 44.55 -19.21
N ALA A 145 -10.03 45.14 -18.89
CA ALA A 145 -8.75 44.43 -18.81
C ALA A 145 -8.77 43.30 -17.78
N ALA A 146 -9.43 43.51 -16.64
CA ALA A 146 -9.61 42.50 -15.59
C ALA A 146 -10.37 41.26 -16.09
N ASP A 147 -11.42 41.46 -16.90
CA ASP A 147 -12.23 40.34 -17.43
C ASP A 147 -11.43 39.52 -18.44
N LYS A 148 -10.71 40.19 -19.35
CA LYS A 148 -9.81 39.52 -20.31
C LYS A 148 -8.69 38.76 -19.59
N LEU A 149 -8.18 39.30 -18.48
CA LEU A 149 -7.17 38.64 -17.65
C LEU A 149 -7.74 37.42 -16.92
N LEU A 150 -8.91 37.52 -16.31
CA LEU A 150 -9.57 36.37 -15.67
C LEU A 150 -9.91 35.28 -16.69
N SER A 151 -10.39 35.68 -17.88
CA SER A 151 -10.63 34.76 -19.00
C SER A 151 -9.35 33.99 -19.37
N ALA A 152 -8.20 34.68 -19.49
CA ALA A 152 -6.93 34.03 -19.78
C ALA A 152 -6.53 32.99 -18.71
N HIS A 153 -6.79 33.24 -17.42
CA HIS A 153 -6.51 32.28 -16.35
C HIS A 153 -7.45 31.06 -16.39
N LEU A 154 -8.75 31.28 -16.63
CA LEU A 154 -9.72 30.19 -16.73
C LEU A 154 -9.43 29.29 -17.94
N LEU A 155 -9.07 29.88 -19.09
CA LEU A 155 -8.70 29.14 -20.30
C LEU A 155 -7.40 28.33 -20.09
N ASP A 156 -6.39 28.89 -19.41
CA ASP A 156 -5.16 28.15 -19.05
C ASP A 156 -5.44 26.94 -18.15
N VAL A 157 -6.33 27.11 -17.17
CA VAL A 157 -6.80 26.00 -16.31
C VAL A 157 -7.54 24.94 -17.14
N LEU A 158 -8.46 25.35 -18.03
CA LEU A 158 -9.21 24.44 -18.88
C LEU A 158 -8.30 23.63 -19.80
N VAL A 159 -7.35 24.28 -20.48
CA VAL A 159 -6.36 23.62 -21.35
C VAL A 159 -5.43 22.69 -20.56
N THR A 160 -5.10 23.05 -19.31
CA THR A 160 -4.32 22.17 -18.42
C THR A 160 -5.08 20.88 -18.09
N ILE A 161 -6.39 20.98 -17.88
CA ILE A 161 -7.21 19.84 -17.48
C ILE A 161 -7.66 18.98 -18.67
N ASP A 162 -8.00 19.62 -19.79
CA ASP A 162 -8.36 18.98 -21.05
C ASP A 162 -7.54 19.58 -22.23
N PRO A 163 -6.35 19.02 -22.49
CA PRO A 163 -5.49 19.48 -23.58
C PRO A 163 -6.10 19.30 -24.98
N GLN A 164 -7.18 18.52 -25.13
CA GLN A 164 -7.85 18.28 -26.41
C GLN A 164 -9.00 19.26 -26.67
N HIS A 165 -9.27 20.20 -25.75
CA HIS A 165 -10.34 21.17 -25.90
C HIS A 165 -9.94 22.29 -26.89
N GLU A 166 -10.16 22.05 -28.19
CA GLU A 166 -9.73 22.91 -29.29
C GLU A 166 -10.17 24.39 -29.13
N ASP A 167 -11.43 24.63 -28.73
CA ASP A 167 -11.95 25.99 -28.57
C ASP A 167 -11.24 26.78 -27.45
N ALA A 168 -10.94 26.12 -26.32
CA ALA A 168 -10.28 26.74 -25.19
C ALA A 168 -8.82 27.06 -25.53
N LEU A 169 -8.15 26.16 -26.23
CA LEU A 169 -6.79 26.35 -26.73
C LEU A 169 -6.73 27.50 -27.76
N PHE A 170 -7.67 27.54 -28.71
CA PHE A 170 -7.77 28.61 -29.70
C PHE A 170 -7.92 29.97 -29.03
N GLN A 171 -8.84 30.10 -28.07
CA GLN A 171 -9.07 31.37 -27.38
C GLN A 171 -7.90 31.77 -26.47
N ALA A 172 -7.27 30.82 -25.78
CA ALA A 172 -6.07 31.09 -24.98
C ALA A 172 -4.94 31.67 -25.85
N GLU A 173 -4.72 31.12 -27.05
CA GLU A 173 -3.72 31.61 -27.99
C GLU A 173 -4.09 32.97 -28.60
N VAL A 174 -5.37 33.24 -28.85
CA VAL A 174 -5.85 34.57 -29.29
C VAL A 174 -5.54 35.65 -28.24
N LEU A 175 -5.79 35.38 -26.96
CA LEU A 175 -5.46 36.32 -25.87
C LEU A 175 -3.94 36.49 -25.71
N ARG A 176 -3.18 35.39 -25.80
CA ARG A 176 -1.72 35.41 -25.75
C ARG A 176 -1.10 36.26 -26.86
N LYS A 177 -1.63 36.22 -28.08
CA LYS A 177 -1.21 37.09 -29.21
C LYS A 177 -1.47 38.57 -28.97
N LYS A 178 -2.45 38.90 -28.13
CA LYS A 178 -2.74 40.27 -27.67
C LYS A 178 -1.94 40.66 -26.42
N ASP A 179 -0.93 39.87 -26.07
CA ASP A 179 -0.09 39.98 -24.87
C ASP A 179 -0.87 39.89 -23.53
N ILE A 180 -2.06 39.30 -23.54
CA ILE A 180 -2.87 39.03 -22.35
C ILE A 180 -2.56 37.60 -21.91
N LYS A 181 -1.75 37.46 -20.86
CA LYS A 181 -1.26 36.17 -20.35
C LYS A 181 -1.64 36.00 -18.88
N PRO A 182 -1.91 34.77 -18.41
CA PRO A 182 -2.16 34.53 -17.00
C PRO A 182 -0.88 34.79 -16.17
N ASP A 183 -1.03 35.41 -15.01
CA ASP A 183 0.06 35.65 -14.04
C ASP A 183 -0.09 34.71 -12.86
N TRP A 184 0.58 33.55 -12.92
CA TRP A 184 0.54 32.54 -11.86
C TRP A 184 1.52 32.79 -10.71
N ARG A 185 2.22 33.92 -10.65
CA ARG A 185 3.24 34.19 -9.61
C ARG A 185 2.68 34.17 -8.18
N PHE A 186 1.38 34.36 -8.01
CA PHE A 186 0.70 34.23 -6.70
C PHE A 186 0.52 32.77 -6.25
N CYS A 187 0.70 31.80 -7.15
CA CYS A 187 0.74 30.36 -6.88
C CYS A 187 2.17 29.79 -6.88
N GLU A 188 3.19 30.64 -7.03
CA GLU A 188 4.59 30.26 -7.10
C GLU A 188 5.34 30.68 -5.83
N VAL A 189 6.29 29.84 -5.41
CA VAL A 189 7.23 30.21 -4.34
C VAL A 189 8.20 31.22 -4.93
N LYS A 190 8.03 32.52 -4.62
CA LYS A 190 9.15 33.46 -4.76
C LYS A 190 10.28 32.91 -3.91
N ALA A 191 11.43 32.64 -4.53
CA ALA A 191 12.70 32.53 -3.83
C ALA A 191 12.95 33.88 -3.14
N ALA A 192 12.33 34.08 -1.98
CA ALA A 192 12.63 35.19 -1.13
C ALA A 192 14.06 34.97 -0.67
N ASN A 193 14.95 35.86 -1.09
CA ASN A 193 16.17 36.17 -0.37
C ASN A 193 15.79 36.60 1.05
N THR A 194 15.41 35.65 1.90
CA THR A 194 15.52 35.81 3.34
C THR A 194 16.99 35.61 3.65
N VAL A 195 17.74 36.72 3.59
CA VAL A 195 18.87 36.93 4.50
C VAL A 195 18.25 36.93 5.90
N VAL A 196 18.01 35.73 6.44
CA VAL A 196 18.00 35.55 7.88
C VAL A 196 19.46 35.76 8.24
N ALA A 197 19.76 36.84 8.97
CA ALA A 197 21.05 36.97 9.64
C ALA A 197 21.38 35.62 10.28
N PRO A 198 22.59 35.08 10.11
CA PRO A 198 22.88 33.72 10.53
C PRO A 198 22.42 33.56 11.98
N PRO A 199 21.57 32.56 12.31
CA PRO A 199 21.40 32.24 13.71
C PRO A 199 22.79 32.01 14.24
N ASN A 200 23.06 32.61 15.39
CA ASN A 200 24.24 32.41 16.21
C ASN A 200 24.81 30.99 15.96
N PRO A 201 26.09 30.79 15.59
CA PRO A 201 26.63 29.51 15.10
C PRO A 201 26.64 28.35 16.11
N GLU A 202 25.76 28.37 17.11
CA GLU A 202 25.57 27.35 18.14
C GLU A 202 24.11 26.87 18.27
N THR A 203 23.38 26.76 17.16
CA THR A 203 22.32 25.74 17.07
C THR A 203 22.68 24.76 15.98
N LEU A 204 23.40 23.71 16.39
CA LEU A 204 23.81 22.56 15.59
C LEU A 204 22.67 22.12 14.65
N ALA A 205 22.79 22.46 13.35
CA ALA A 205 22.11 21.69 12.32
C ALA A 205 22.54 20.23 12.55
N PRO A 206 21.60 19.26 12.60
CA PRO A 206 21.96 17.87 12.86
C PRO A 206 23.04 17.46 11.85
N PRO A 207 24.11 16.77 12.30
CA PRO A 207 25.20 16.37 11.41
C PRO A 207 24.63 15.60 10.22
N VAL A 208 24.89 16.10 9.00
CA VAL A 208 24.51 15.42 7.77
C VAL A 208 25.52 14.32 7.53
N ALA A 209 25.11 13.07 7.73
CA ALA A 209 25.93 11.91 7.46
C ALA A 209 26.24 11.81 5.95
N THR A 210 27.48 11.46 5.61
CA THR A 210 27.80 11.00 4.26
C THR A 210 27.48 9.51 4.18
N LEU A 211 26.91 9.06 3.07
CA LEU A 211 26.74 7.62 2.84
C LEU A 211 28.12 6.94 2.89
N LYS A 212 28.25 5.91 3.72
CA LYS A 212 29.47 5.10 3.81
C LYS A 212 29.54 4.02 2.74
N LYS A 213 28.40 3.69 2.12
CA LYS A 213 28.32 2.75 1.01
C LYS A 213 27.57 3.36 -0.17
N ASP A 214 28.11 3.13 -1.36
CA ASP A 214 27.47 3.49 -2.63
C ASP A 214 26.28 2.58 -2.96
N GLN A 215 26.30 1.35 -2.47
CA GLN A 215 25.26 0.36 -2.72
C GLN A 215 25.13 -0.60 -1.53
N SER A 216 23.91 -1.06 -1.29
CA SER A 216 23.63 -2.17 -0.39
C SER A 216 22.45 -2.98 -0.93
N THR A 217 22.31 -4.22 -0.49
CA THR A 217 21.27 -5.16 -0.92
C THR A 217 20.70 -5.88 0.28
N ILE A 218 19.38 -6.03 0.31
CA ILE A 218 18.67 -6.82 1.33
C ILE A 218 17.61 -7.69 0.64
N LYS A 219 17.40 -8.91 1.13
CA LYS A 219 16.37 -9.79 0.59
C LYS A 219 15.06 -9.61 1.36
N SER A 220 14.00 -9.22 0.67
CA SER A 220 12.67 -8.98 1.26
C SER A 220 11.70 -10.09 0.84
N MET A 221 10.96 -10.66 1.79
CA MET A 221 9.91 -11.63 1.47
C MET A 221 8.60 -10.94 1.11
N MET A 222 8.01 -11.38 0.01
CA MET A 222 6.81 -10.80 -0.61
C MET A 222 5.86 -11.91 -1.03
N ILE A 223 4.62 -11.54 -1.38
CA ILE A 223 3.65 -12.46 -1.97
C ILE A 223 3.34 -11.99 -3.38
N MET A 224 3.44 -12.91 -4.32
CA MET A 224 2.97 -12.75 -5.68
C MET A 224 1.64 -13.49 -5.82
N ARG A 225 0.61 -12.78 -6.29
CA ARG A 225 -0.68 -13.37 -6.64
C ARG A 225 -0.64 -13.84 -8.10
N ARG A 226 -0.99 -15.09 -8.36
CA ARG A 226 -1.15 -15.62 -9.72
C ARG A 226 -2.56 -15.44 -10.25
N ALA A 227 -2.72 -15.61 -11.56
CA ALA A 227 -4.01 -15.54 -12.26
C ALA A 227 -5.03 -16.59 -11.79
N ASP A 228 -4.57 -17.71 -11.24
CA ASP A 228 -5.42 -18.74 -10.61
C ASP A 228 -5.84 -18.40 -9.17
N GLY A 229 -5.47 -17.21 -8.68
CA GLY A 229 -5.74 -16.77 -7.31
C GLY A 229 -4.77 -17.31 -6.27
N SER A 230 -3.80 -18.15 -6.66
CA SER A 230 -2.80 -18.66 -5.71
C SER A 230 -1.86 -17.55 -5.24
N MET A 231 -1.60 -17.55 -3.93
CA MET A 231 -0.68 -16.63 -3.26
C MET A 231 0.65 -17.36 -3.04
N ASN A 232 1.64 -17.06 -3.87
CA ASN A 232 2.97 -17.63 -3.76
C ASN A 232 3.91 -16.64 -3.09
N GLY A 233 4.59 -17.07 -2.04
CA GLY A 233 5.68 -16.27 -1.50
C GLY A 233 6.89 -16.31 -2.42
N MET A 234 7.69 -15.25 -2.34
CA MET A 234 9.04 -15.18 -2.90
C MET A 234 9.92 -14.27 -2.04
N ALA A 235 11.22 -14.39 -2.17
CA ALA A 235 12.23 -13.55 -1.55
C ALA A 235 12.99 -12.80 -2.64
N CYS A 236 12.74 -11.50 -2.74
CA CYS A 236 13.25 -10.63 -3.80
C CYS A 236 14.35 -9.71 -3.25
N ASP A 237 15.42 -9.50 -4.01
CA ASP A 237 16.43 -8.52 -3.63
C ASP A 237 15.92 -7.09 -3.83
N VAL A 238 16.06 -6.31 -2.76
CA VAL A 238 15.89 -4.86 -2.76
C VAL A 238 17.27 -4.23 -2.71
N ILE A 239 17.58 -3.46 -3.74
CA ILE A 239 18.89 -2.88 -3.98
C ILE A 239 18.77 -1.37 -3.75
N GLY A 240 19.55 -0.85 -2.79
CA GLY A 240 19.71 0.57 -2.53
C GLY A 240 21.00 1.06 -3.16
N THR A 241 20.94 2.14 -3.93
CA THR A 241 22.10 2.76 -4.58
C THR A 241 22.15 4.24 -4.26
N LYS A 242 23.35 4.83 -4.19
CA LYS A 242 23.48 6.27 -4.09
C LYS A 242 22.84 6.92 -5.31
N ASN A 243 22.13 8.01 -5.08
CA ASN A 243 21.64 8.84 -6.16
C ASN A 243 22.82 9.60 -6.77
N VAL A 244 23.10 9.35 -8.05
CA VAL A 244 24.17 10.00 -8.83
C VAL A 244 23.63 11.02 -9.83
N ASP A 245 22.31 11.16 -9.94
CA ASP A 245 21.69 12.08 -10.90
C ASP A 245 21.60 13.49 -10.30
N GLU A 246 22.43 14.39 -10.82
CA GLU A 246 22.49 15.79 -10.38
C GLU A 246 21.16 16.53 -10.50
N SER A 247 20.29 16.15 -11.46
CA SER A 247 19.00 16.79 -11.67
C SER A 247 18.02 16.49 -10.53
N THR A 248 18.04 15.27 -9.99
CA THR A 248 17.20 14.85 -8.86
C THR A 248 17.82 15.23 -7.50
N MET A 249 19.16 15.31 -7.41
CA MET A 249 19.87 15.80 -6.22
C MET A 249 19.56 17.28 -5.89
N ARG A 250 19.31 18.12 -6.90
CA ARG A 250 18.92 19.54 -6.69
C ARG A 250 17.51 19.70 -6.10
N VAL A 251 16.62 18.72 -6.32
CA VAL A 251 15.23 18.73 -5.86
C VAL A 251 15.11 18.22 -4.41
N TYR A 252 15.96 17.28 -4.00
CA TYR A 252 15.91 16.66 -2.67
C TYR A 252 17.24 16.82 -1.92
N PRO A 253 17.44 17.90 -1.17
CA PRO A 253 18.77 18.25 -0.69
C PRO A 253 19.35 17.24 0.31
N THR A 254 18.57 16.65 1.23
CA THR A 254 19.09 15.74 2.29
C THR A 254 18.07 14.68 2.69
N GLY A 255 18.54 13.46 2.98
CA GLY A 255 17.75 12.43 3.66
C GLY A 255 16.62 11.85 2.80
N HIS A 256 16.77 11.82 1.48
CA HIS A 256 15.76 11.25 0.59
C HIS A 256 16.10 9.80 0.25
N ALA A 257 15.07 8.97 0.19
CA ALA A 257 15.10 7.65 -0.42
C ALA A 257 13.85 7.50 -1.29
N GLN A 258 13.99 6.99 -2.52
CA GLN A 258 12.86 6.85 -3.45
C GLN A 258 13.03 5.61 -4.32
N PHE A 259 11.93 5.06 -4.81
CA PHE A 259 11.99 3.98 -5.79
C PHE A 259 12.38 4.51 -7.18
N VAL A 260 13.17 3.73 -7.92
CA VAL A 260 13.51 4.02 -9.32
C VAL A 260 12.28 3.91 -10.24
N LYS A 261 11.29 3.10 -9.85
CA LYS A 261 10.03 2.91 -10.57
C LYS A 261 8.83 3.17 -9.65
N PRO A 262 7.67 3.58 -10.20
CA PRO A 262 6.44 3.67 -9.44
C PRO A 262 6.10 2.32 -8.78
N VAL A 263 5.71 2.38 -7.51
CA VAL A 263 5.22 1.24 -6.72
C VAL A 263 3.80 1.51 -6.23
N GLY A 264 3.11 0.50 -5.72
CA GLY A 264 1.79 0.69 -5.10
C GLY A 264 1.83 1.61 -3.88
N MET A 265 0.72 2.31 -3.59
CA MET A 265 0.61 3.29 -2.50
C MET A 265 1.10 2.74 -1.15
N GLN A 266 0.70 1.52 -0.77
CA GLN A 266 1.12 0.91 0.50
C GLN A 266 2.64 0.71 0.59
N MET A 267 3.29 0.36 -0.51
CA MET A 267 4.74 0.17 -0.58
C MET A 267 5.46 1.51 -0.40
N GLN A 268 4.94 2.57 -1.04
CA GLN A 268 5.46 3.93 -0.88
C GLN A 268 5.31 4.41 0.57
N THR A 269 4.14 4.21 1.19
CA THR A 269 3.90 4.54 2.59
C THR A 269 4.94 3.88 3.52
N SER A 270 5.23 2.59 3.33
CA SER A 270 6.23 1.90 4.16
C SER A 270 7.66 2.42 3.96
N LEU A 271 8.03 2.87 2.75
CA LEU A 271 9.31 3.55 2.54
C LEU A 271 9.34 4.92 3.25
N ASP A 272 8.25 5.68 3.16
CA ASP A 272 8.15 7.00 3.79
C ASP A 272 8.24 6.89 5.32
N GLU A 273 7.62 5.88 5.92
CA GLU A 273 7.74 5.60 7.36
C GLU A 273 9.16 5.20 7.76
N ALA A 274 9.83 4.35 6.97
CA ALA A 274 11.23 3.99 7.18
C ALA A 274 12.16 5.23 7.15
N VAL A 275 12.00 6.08 6.14
CA VAL A 275 12.75 7.35 6.01
C VAL A 275 12.47 8.27 7.20
N ARG A 276 11.21 8.39 7.61
CA ARG A 276 10.81 9.22 8.75
C ARG A 276 11.42 8.73 10.06
N LEU A 277 11.42 7.42 10.31
CA LEU A 277 12.07 6.81 11.47
C LEU A 277 13.56 7.18 11.55
N ILE A 278 14.28 7.05 10.44
CA ILE A 278 15.73 7.34 10.40
C ILE A 278 15.99 8.84 10.65
N LYS A 279 15.18 9.72 10.08
CA LYS A 279 15.26 11.17 10.31
C LYS A 279 14.96 11.55 11.77
N LEU A 280 13.99 10.89 12.41
CA LEU A 280 13.65 11.14 13.82
C LEU A 280 14.80 10.78 14.76
N LYS A 281 15.64 9.80 14.40
CA LYS A 281 16.89 9.48 15.11
C LYS A 281 18.02 10.49 14.85
N LYS A 282 17.68 11.69 14.35
CA LYS A 282 18.57 12.81 14.02
C LYS A 282 19.61 12.50 12.94
N THR A 283 19.39 11.46 12.15
CA THR A 283 20.26 11.09 11.05
C THR A 283 19.67 11.65 9.76
N THR A 284 20.34 12.66 9.20
CA THR A 284 20.11 13.11 7.82
C THR A 284 21.32 12.69 6.97
N TRP A 285 21.12 12.38 5.69
CA TRP A 285 22.21 11.88 4.83
C TRP A 285 22.29 12.57 3.47
N LYS A 286 23.47 12.52 2.84
CA LYS A 286 23.73 12.93 1.46
C LYS A 286 24.75 11.98 0.79
N PRO A 287 24.66 11.73 -0.53
CA PRO A 287 23.53 12.01 -1.43
C PRO A 287 22.30 11.15 -1.04
N GLY A 288 21.15 11.30 -1.69
CA GLY A 288 20.01 10.43 -1.38
C GLY A 288 20.16 9.01 -1.95
N ILE A 289 19.14 8.19 -1.74
CA ILE A 289 19.18 6.76 -2.05
C ILE A 289 18.07 6.40 -3.05
N MET A 290 18.43 5.60 -4.05
CA MET A 290 17.52 5.04 -5.04
C MET A 290 17.30 3.55 -4.74
N LEU A 291 16.04 3.14 -4.58
CA LEU A 291 15.65 1.76 -4.32
C LEU A 291 15.12 1.10 -5.60
N SER A 292 15.54 -0.12 -5.86
CA SER A 292 15.02 -0.96 -6.94
C SER A 292 14.85 -2.40 -6.49
N PHE A 293 13.91 -3.11 -7.11
CA PHE A 293 13.76 -4.55 -6.96
C PHE A 293 14.54 -5.28 -8.05
N GLU A 294 15.05 -6.47 -7.74
CA GLU A 294 15.66 -7.38 -8.71
C GLU A 294 14.72 -7.67 -9.88
N ASP A 295 13.47 -8.04 -9.57
CA ASP A 295 12.40 -8.11 -10.56
C ASP A 295 11.84 -6.72 -10.84
N LYS A 296 12.27 -6.18 -11.99
CA LYS A 296 11.96 -4.83 -12.45
C LYS A 296 10.60 -4.71 -13.14
N TYR A 297 9.94 -5.80 -13.48
CA TYR A 297 8.78 -5.80 -14.39
C TYR A 297 7.48 -6.16 -13.69
N THR A 298 7.53 -6.82 -12.54
CA THR A 298 6.34 -7.09 -11.74
C THR A 298 5.97 -5.90 -10.86
N GLY A 299 4.66 -5.64 -10.77
CA GLY A 299 4.13 -4.63 -9.86
C GLY A 299 4.22 -5.12 -8.41
N HIS A 300 5.01 -4.42 -7.59
CA HIS A 300 5.15 -4.73 -6.16
C HIS A 300 4.16 -3.90 -5.35
N ALA A 301 3.31 -4.57 -4.56
CA ALA A 301 2.28 -3.95 -3.71
C ALA A 301 2.29 -4.57 -2.30
N GLY A 302 1.89 -3.77 -1.30
CA GLY A 302 1.86 -4.16 0.12
C GLY A 302 2.90 -3.43 0.99
N GLY A 303 2.56 -3.18 2.26
CA GLY A 303 3.44 -2.47 3.21
C GLY A 303 4.49 -3.36 3.92
N SER A 304 4.62 -4.63 3.54
CA SER A 304 5.37 -5.61 4.35
C SER A 304 6.90 -5.55 4.22
N ALA A 305 7.45 -4.50 3.60
CA ALA A 305 8.87 -4.33 3.34
C ALA A 305 9.50 -3.12 4.08
N GLY A 306 8.72 -2.39 4.89
CA GLY A 306 9.21 -1.21 5.63
C GLY A 306 10.43 -1.49 6.51
N THR A 307 10.47 -2.65 7.16
CA THR A 307 11.64 -3.05 7.96
C THR A 307 12.87 -3.30 7.08
N ALA A 308 12.70 -3.93 5.92
CA ALA A 308 13.78 -4.18 4.98
C ALA A 308 14.36 -2.86 4.44
N PHE A 309 13.51 -1.88 4.10
CA PHE A 309 13.95 -0.55 3.67
C PHE A 309 14.74 0.17 4.76
N THR A 310 14.28 0.06 6.02
CA THR A 310 14.97 0.66 7.16
C THR A 310 16.38 0.09 7.32
N VAL A 311 16.52 -1.24 7.34
CA VAL A 311 17.83 -1.91 7.48
C VAL A 311 18.75 -1.58 6.30
N LEU A 312 18.21 -1.56 5.08
CA LEU A 312 18.95 -1.22 3.86
C LEU A 312 19.52 0.21 3.90
N ILE A 313 18.68 1.20 4.21
CA ILE A 313 19.09 2.60 4.30
C ILE A 313 20.12 2.77 5.43
N ARG A 314 19.90 2.14 6.59
CA ARG A 314 20.85 2.16 7.70
C ARG A 314 22.18 1.53 7.33
N SER A 315 22.21 0.43 6.57
CA SER A 315 23.45 -0.17 6.07
C SER A 315 24.27 0.82 5.25
N MET A 316 23.63 1.58 4.36
CA MET A 316 24.31 2.58 3.53
C MET A 316 24.85 3.78 4.33
N ILE A 317 24.14 4.20 5.38
CA ILE A 317 24.54 5.32 6.23
C ILE A 317 25.61 4.90 7.26
N GLU A 318 25.40 3.77 7.93
CA GLU A 318 26.23 3.31 9.05
C GLU A 318 27.45 2.51 8.58
N GLY A 319 27.40 1.95 7.38
CA GLY A 319 28.51 1.26 6.71
C GLY A 319 28.62 -0.23 7.00
N PHE A 320 27.60 -0.85 7.61
CA PHE A 320 27.62 -2.29 7.88
C PHE A 320 27.20 -3.12 6.66
N ASP A 321 27.69 -4.36 6.59
CA ASP A 321 27.29 -5.32 5.56
C ASP A 321 26.08 -6.14 6.00
N ILE A 322 25.15 -6.32 5.08
CA ILE A 322 23.96 -7.16 5.26
C ILE A 322 24.29 -8.56 4.75
N ASP A 323 24.01 -9.58 5.56
CA ASP A 323 24.07 -10.99 5.15
C ASP A 323 22.88 -11.29 4.24
N THR A 324 23.15 -11.40 2.93
CA THR A 324 22.13 -11.63 1.88
C THR A 324 21.52 -13.03 1.91
N SER A 325 21.99 -13.92 2.79
CA SER A 325 21.34 -15.21 3.04
C SER A 325 20.13 -15.13 3.97
N PHE A 326 19.91 -13.97 4.61
CA PHE A 326 18.69 -13.63 5.35
C PHE A 326 17.64 -13.03 4.42
N ALA A 327 16.42 -13.56 4.51
CA ALA A 327 15.22 -12.92 3.99
C ALA A 327 14.42 -12.28 5.14
N ILE A 328 13.89 -11.07 4.95
CA ILE A 328 13.15 -10.35 6.00
C ILE A 328 11.76 -9.91 5.53
N THR A 329 10.80 -9.85 6.44
CA THR A 329 9.50 -9.20 6.20
C THR A 329 9.02 -8.51 7.47
N GLY A 330 8.21 -7.48 7.31
CA GLY A 330 7.72 -6.68 8.42
C GLY A 330 7.49 -5.23 7.99
N ASP A 331 6.36 -4.68 8.38
CA ASP A 331 6.15 -3.23 8.28
C ASP A 331 6.81 -2.54 9.48
N VAL A 332 7.03 -1.23 9.40
CA VAL A 332 7.78 -0.49 10.42
C VAL A 332 7.00 0.73 10.86
N THR A 333 6.91 0.99 12.17
CA THR A 333 6.37 2.26 12.66
C THR A 333 7.47 3.27 12.96
N VAL A 334 7.09 4.56 13.04
CA VAL A 334 8.04 5.67 13.29
C VAL A 334 8.76 5.63 14.64
N ASP A 335 8.33 4.78 15.58
CA ASP A 335 9.01 4.47 16.84
C ASP A 335 9.97 3.27 16.75
N GLY A 336 10.13 2.68 15.56
CA GLY A 336 11.07 1.59 15.28
C GLY A 336 10.53 0.20 15.58
N LYS A 337 9.23 0.04 15.88
CA LYS A 337 8.62 -1.29 16.06
C LYS A 337 8.34 -1.97 14.73
N VAL A 338 8.58 -3.27 14.69
CA VAL A 338 8.25 -4.13 13.56
C VAL A 338 6.83 -4.64 13.74
N ARG A 339 5.98 -4.43 12.74
CA ARG A 339 4.55 -4.78 12.80
C ARG A 339 4.23 -6.04 12.03
N LYS A 340 3.18 -6.72 12.50
CA LYS A 340 2.67 -7.94 11.85
C LYS A 340 2.32 -7.71 10.39
N ILE A 341 2.55 -8.75 9.60
CA ILE A 341 2.24 -8.79 8.18
C ILE A 341 1.36 -9.99 7.84
N GLY A 342 0.81 -9.97 6.63
CA GLY A 342 0.02 -11.05 6.07
C GLY A 342 0.83 -12.13 5.36
N GLY A 343 0.25 -13.34 5.33
CA GLY A 343 0.74 -14.48 4.55
C GLY A 343 2.17 -14.90 4.89
N VAL A 344 2.54 -14.85 6.18
CA VAL A 344 3.87 -15.26 6.70
C VAL A 344 4.26 -16.64 6.19
N GLY A 345 3.34 -17.60 6.27
CA GLY A 345 3.63 -18.96 5.87
C GLY A 345 3.96 -19.10 4.39
N ALA A 346 3.23 -18.40 3.51
CA ALA A 346 3.53 -18.37 2.08
C ALA A 346 4.91 -17.74 1.83
N LYS A 347 5.22 -16.62 2.51
CA LYS A 347 6.51 -15.93 2.43
C LYS A 347 7.69 -16.79 2.87
N LEU A 348 7.56 -17.50 4.00
CA LEU A 348 8.58 -18.44 4.49
C LEU A 348 8.84 -19.55 3.49
N ARG A 349 7.78 -20.13 2.90
CA ARG A 349 7.96 -21.11 1.81
C ARG A 349 8.66 -20.51 0.59
N GLY A 350 8.32 -19.28 0.22
CA GLY A 350 9.02 -18.54 -0.82
C GLY A 350 10.51 -18.43 -0.55
N ALA A 351 10.88 -18.03 0.67
CA ALA A 351 12.28 -17.95 1.09
C ALA A 351 13.01 -19.30 1.02
N VAL A 352 12.35 -20.40 1.39
CA VAL A 352 12.92 -21.76 1.21
C VAL A 352 13.15 -22.09 -0.27
N VAL A 353 12.16 -21.84 -1.12
CA VAL A 353 12.25 -22.08 -2.58
C VAL A 353 13.39 -21.25 -3.20
N ASP A 354 13.55 -20.02 -2.74
CA ASP A 354 14.60 -19.09 -3.18
C ASP A 354 15.93 -19.32 -2.45
N LYS A 355 16.06 -20.45 -1.72
CA LYS A 355 17.29 -20.94 -1.08
C LYS A 355 17.89 -19.99 -0.04
N CYS A 356 17.05 -19.22 0.64
CA CYS A 356 17.47 -18.43 1.79
C CYS A 356 17.84 -19.36 2.95
N LYS A 357 18.91 -19.04 3.68
CA LYS A 357 19.33 -19.84 4.85
C LYS A 357 18.56 -19.44 6.11
N TYR A 358 18.18 -18.17 6.17
CA TYR A 358 17.59 -17.56 7.35
C TYR A 358 16.38 -16.70 6.97
N ALA A 359 15.39 -16.62 7.85
CA ALA A 359 14.21 -15.76 7.70
C ALA A 359 13.96 -14.96 8.98
N ALA A 360 13.67 -13.68 8.84
CA ALA A 360 13.25 -12.80 9.93
C ALA A 360 11.79 -12.36 9.74
N ILE A 361 10.96 -12.61 10.76
CA ILE A 361 9.53 -12.27 10.76
C ILE A 361 9.17 -11.43 11.99
N PRO A 362 8.08 -10.63 11.95
CA PRO A 362 7.64 -9.86 13.11
C PRO A 362 7.31 -10.78 14.30
N ALA A 363 7.67 -10.36 15.52
CA ALA A 363 7.34 -11.11 16.74
C ALA A 363 5.82 -11.30 16.93
N GLU A 364 5.01 -10.31 16.51
CA GLU A 364 3.55 -10.40 16.48
C GLU A 364 3.01 -11.52 15.54
N ASN A 365 3.84 -12.08 14.64
CA ASN A 365 3.45 -13.17 13.75
C ASN A 365 3.80 -14.57 14.29
N THR A 366 4.52 -14.68 15.41
CA THR A 366 5.00 -15.96 15.96
C THR A 366 3.87 -16.93 16.31
N GLU A 367 2.74 -16.40 16.78
CA GLU A 367 1.51 -17.16 17.07
C GLU A 367 0.97 -17.92 15.84
N THR A 368 1.31 -17.48 14.63
CA THR A 368 0.86 -18.11 13.37
C THR A 368 1.78 -19.23 12.89
N LEU A 369 2.94 -19.42 13.53
CA LEU A 369 3.91 -20.42 13.09
C LEU A 369 3.44 -21.86 13.30
N PRO A 370 2.78 -22.25 14.41
CA PRO A 370 2.19 -23.59 14.54
C PRO A 370 1.23 -23.94 13.40
N ASP A 371 0.36 -23.00 13.00
CA ASP A 371 -0.53 -23.19 11.85
C ASP A 371 0.26 -23.37 10.55
N THR A 372 1.31 -22.57 10.36
CA THR A 372 2.20 -22.64 9.20
C THR A 372 2.91 -24.00 9.11
N ILE A 373 3.41 -24.51 10.24
CA ILE A 373 4.07 -25.83 10.34
C ILE A 373 3.06 -26.94 10.02
N LEU A 374 1.82 -26.84 10.51
CA LEU A 374 0.78 -27.82 10.20
C LEU A 374 0.41 -27.82 8.70
N LEU A 375 0.35 -26.64 8.07
CA LEU A 375 0.02 -26.49 6.65
C LEU A 375 1.12 -26.97 5.71
N TYR A 376 2.38 -26.77 6.08
CA TYR A 376 3.52 -26.95 5.16
C TYR A 376 4.51 -28.04 5.58
N GLY A 377 4.35 -28.59 6.78
CA GLY A 377 5.20 -29.63 7.34
C GLY A 377 6.30 -29.10 8.26
N GLU A 378 6.79 -30.00 9.12
CA GLU A 378 7.84 -29.73 10.11
C GLU A 378 9.17 -29.33 9.44
N ARG A 379 9.41 -29.82 8.21
CA ARG A 379 10.57 -29.49 7.37
C ARG A 379 10.85 -28.01 7.25
N LEU A 380 9.81 -27.18 7.26
CA LEU A 380 9.96 -25.73 7.22
C LEU A 380 10.93 -25.21 8.31
N LEU A 381 10.97 -25.83 9.48
CA LEU A 381 11.81 -25.40 10.60
C LEU A 381 13.30 -25.67 10.40
N TRP A 382 13.66 -26.66 9.56
CA TRP A 382 15.05 -27.01 9.28
C TRP A 382 15.45 -26.86 7.81
N ASP A 383 14.53 -26.50 6.92
CA ASP A 383 14.84 -26.00 5.58
C ASP A 383 15.28 -24.54 5.61
N ILE A 384 14.80 -23.75 6.59
CA ILE A 384 15.21 -22.36 6.86
C ILE A 384 15.21 -22.08 8.36
N GLN A 385 16.20 -21.33 8.86
CA GLN A 385 16.18 -20.92 10.27
C GLN A 385 15.36 -19.63 10.42
N ILE A 386 14.31 -19.68 11.23
CA ILE A 386 13.35 -18.58 11.39
C ILE A 386 13.63 -17.84 12.70
N PHE A 387 13.65 -16.52 12.64
CA PHE A 387 13.87 -15.61 13.76
C PHE A 387 12.70 -14.63 13.91
N GLU A 388 12.36 -14.31 15.15
CA GLU A 388 11.47 -13.19 15.46
C GLU A 388 12.26 -11.87 15.61
N ILE A 389 11.66 -10.78 15.16
CA ILE A 389 12.15 -9.41 15.36
C ILE A 389 11.02 -8.52 15.86
N SER A 390 11.28 -7.70 16.89
CA SER A 390 10.29 -6.77 17.46
C SER A 390 10.58 -5.33 17.10
N SER A 391 11.84 -5.01 16.80
CA SER A 391 12.32 -3.68 16.47
C SER A 391 13.28 -3.67 15.29
N THR A 392 13.50 -2.48 14.73
CA THR A 392 14.51 -2.27 13.68
C THR A 392 15.92 -2.52 14.18
N GLU A 393 16.16 -2.38 15.48
CA GLU A 393 17.41 -2.68 16.16
C GLU A 393 17.68 -4.19 16.14
N ASP A 394 16.67 -5.00 16.47
CA ASP A 394 16.77 -6.46 16.39
C ASP A 394 17.08 -6.90 14.96
N ALA A 395 16.40 -6.31 13.98
CA ALA A 395 16.62 -6.59 12.57
C ALA A 395 18.05 -6.27 12.13
N VAL A 396 18.59 -5.10 12.51
CA VAL A 396 19.98 -4.74 12.18
C VAL A 396 20.98 -5.66 12.90
N ALA A 397 20.76 -5.97 14.18
CA ALA A 397 21.64 -6.85 14.94
C ALA A 397 21.68 -8.28 14.35
N LEU A 398 20.54 -8.75 13.84
CA LEU A 398 20.40 -10.07 13.24
C LEU A 398 21.00 -10.16 11.83
N LEU A 399 20.72 -9.18 10.97
CA LEU A 399 21.04 -9.25 9.54
C LEU A 399 22.47 -8.81 9.20
N ARG A 400 23.20 -8.22 10.15
CA ARG A 400 24.59 -7.84 9.95
C ARG A 400 25.53 -9.04 9.83
N THR A 401 26.58 -8.90 9.03
CA THR A 401 27.64 -9.91 8.93
C THR A 401 28.54 -9.93 10.18
N ASP A 402 28.76 -8.77 10.81
CA ASP A 402 29.54 -8.58 12.03
C ASP A 402 28.69 -8.73 13.31
N ARG A 403 27.94 -9.82 13.37
CA ARG A 403 27.04 -10.17 14.48
C ARG A 403 27.80 -10.55 15.76
N THR A 404 27.07 -10.59 16.89
CA THR A 404 27.63 -11.03 18.17
C THR A 404 28.12 -12.49 18.10
N LYS A 405 29.09 -12.83 18.96
CA LYS A 405 29.67 -14.19 19.00
C LYS A 405 28.61 -15.23 19.34
N GLU A 406 27.70 -14.89 20.23
CA GLU A 406 26.60 -15.75 20.69
C GLU A 406 25.65 -16.07 19.53
N LEU A 407 25.28 -15.07 18.72
CA LEU A 407 24.42 -15.27 17.56
C LEU A 407 25.12 -16.09 16.47
N ALA A 408 26.40 -15.81 16.19
CA ALA A 408 27.18 -16.61 15.24
C ALA A 408 27.30 -18.08 15.66
N GLU A 409 27.52 -18.34 16.96
CA GLU A 409 27.54 -19.68 17.52
C GLU A 409 26.17 -20.36 17.40
N ALA A 410 25.08 -19.66 17.71
CA ALA A 410 23.72 -20.19 17.58
C ALA A 410 23.40 -20.63 16.16
N LEU A 411 23.74 -19.81 15.15
CA LEU A 411 23.50 -20.13 13.73
C LEU A 411 24.28 -21.38 13.29
N THR A 412 25.54 -21.48 13.72
CA THR A 412 26.43 -22.61 13.41
C THR A 412 25.95 -23.88 14.09
N LEU A 413 25.57 -23.79 15.36
CA LEU A 413 25.09 -24.92 16.15
C LEU A 413 23.77 -25.44 15.58
N PHE A 414 22.82 -24.56 15.24
CA PHE A 414 21.56 -24.98 14.61
C PHE A 414 21.80 -25.57 13.21
N ALA A 415 22.76 -25.08 12.43
CA ALA A 415 23.12 -25.69 11.15
C ALA A 415 23.56 -27.15 11.32
N SER A 416 24.28 -27.50 12.39
CA SER A 416 24.59 -28.90 12.70
C SER A 416 23.33 -29.73 13.02
N VAL A 417 22.35 -29.14 13.70
CA VAL A 417 21.06 -29.77 13.98
C VAL A 417 20.26 -29.97 12.70
N GLN A 418 20.28 -29.02 11.75
CA GLN A 418 19.63 -29.17 10.45
C GLN A 418 20.16 -30.39 9.69
N GLU A 419 21.47 -30.62 9.69
CA GLU A 419 22.08 -31.78 9.03
C GLU A 419 21.70 -33.11 9.70
N GLU A 420 21.55 -33.12 11.02
CA GLU A 420 21.01 -34.27 11.75
C GLU A 420 19.54 -34.50 11.37
N LEU A 421 18.68 -33.48 11.45
CA LEU A 421 17.26 -33.59 11.14
C LEU A 421 17.00 -34.03 9.69
N LYS A 422 17.78 -33.55 8.71
CA LYS A 422 17.67 -33.99 7.31
C LYS A 422 17.98 -35.47 7.14
N LYS A 423 18.98 -36.00 7.85
CA LYS A 423 19.29 -37.44 7.86
C LYS A 423 18.13 -38.23 8.44
N ILE A 424 17.54 -37.73 9.53
CA ILE A 424 16.38 -38.35 10.20
C ILE A 424 15.17 -38.41 9.27
N ASP A 425 14.91 -37.33 8.54
CA ASP A 425 13.82 -37.22 7.59
C ASP A 425 13.94 -38.15 6.37
N ALA A 426 15.17 -38.56 6.04
CA ALA A 426 15.44 -39.52 4.98
C ALA A 426 15.25 -40.98 5.45
N LEU A 427 15.09 -41.21 6.75
CA LEU A 427 14.89 -42.54 7.33
C LEU A 427 13.40 -42.92 7.36
N ASN A 428 13.13 -44.23 7.29
CA ASN A 428 11.77 -44.73 7.47
C ASN A 428 11.32 -44.63 8.95
N ALA A 429 10.01 -44.75 9.19
CA ALA A 429 9.40 -44.56 10.50
C ALA A 429 9.93 -45.51 11.61
N VAL A 430 10.48 -46.67 11.24
CA VAL A 430 11.04 -47.65 12.20
C VAL A 430 12.41 -47.20 12.67
N THR A 431 13.28 -46.80 11.73
CA THR A 431 14.64 -46.31 12.04
C THR A 431 14.63 -44.95 12.73
N ARG A 432 13.57 -44.14 12.51
CA ARG A 432 13.37 -42.86 13.21
C ARG A 432 13.27 -43.00 14.75
N LYS A 433 12.87 -44.15 15.28
CA LYS A 433 12.79 -44.39 16.73
C LYS A 433 14.14 -44.64 17.42
N GLN A 434 15.23 -44.81 16.66
CA GLN A 434 16.55 -45.19 17.18
C GLN A 434 17.53 -44.00 17.30
N ILE A 435 17.08 -42.79 16.99
CA ILE A 435 17.94 -41.61 17.00
C ILE A 435 18.13 -41.09 18.43
N PRO A 436 19.35 -40.69 18.82
CA PRO A 436 19.60 -40.06 20.12
C PRO A 436 19.02 -38.64 20.17
N GLU A 437 17.71 -38.52 20.36
CA GLU A 437 16.99 -37.25 20.51
C GLU A 437 17.56 -36.37 21.63
N THR A 438 18.18 -36.97 22.65
CA THR A 438 18.82 -36.26 23.77
C THR A 438 19.87 -35.26 23.31
N GLN A 439 20.73 -35.63 22.36
CA GLN A 439 21.79 -34.75 21.87
C GLN A 439 21.21 -33.58 21.06
N ILE A 440 20.18 -33.84 20.26
CA ILE A 440 19.47 -32.81 19.49
C ILE A 440 18.81 -31.82 20.44
N ARG A 441 18.15 -32.30 21.50
CA ARG A 441 17.52 -31.46 22.53
C ARG A 441 18.53 -30.56 23.23
N GLU A 442 19.67 -31.10 23.66
CA GLU A 442 20.74 -30.31 24.29
C GLU A 442 21.25 -29.19 23.38
N LYS A 443 21.48 -29.50 22.09
CA LYS A 443 21.88 -28.51 21.09
C LYS A 443 20.82 -27.44 20.90
N LEU A 444 19.54 -27.83 20.75
CA LEU A 444 18.42 -26.90 20.60
C LEU A 444 18.28 -25.98 21.82
N THR A 445 18.36 -26.52 23.04
CA THR A 445 18.33 -25.72 24.28
C THR A 445 19.48 -24.73 24.32
N LYS A 446 20.70 -25.14 23.91
CA LYS A 446 21.84 -24.25 23.82
C LYS A 446 21.64 -23.16 22.76
N VAL A 447 21.10 -23.48 21.59
CA VAL A 447 20.74 -22.49 20.56
C VAL A 447 19.76 -21.47 21.11
N ILE A 448 18.69 -21.90 21.80
CA ILE A 448 17.68 -21.00 22.37
C ILE A 448 18.30 -20.07 23.44
N LYS A 449 19.25 -20.58 24.24
CA LYS A 449 19.96 -19.76 25.23
C LYS A 449 20.84 -18.69 24.56
N LEU A 450 21.52 -19.03 23.46
CA LEU A 450 22.41 -18.13 22.73
C LEU A 450 21.64 -17.11 21.87
N ALA A 451 20.53 -17.53 21.28
CA ALA A 451 19.66 -16.72 20.44
C ALA A 451 18.18 -16.95 20.83
N PRO A 452 17.68 -16.22 21.85
CA PRO A 452 16.30 -16.36 22.30
C PRO A 452 15.25 -16.05 21.25
N SER A 453 15.58 -15.36 20.16
CA SER A 453 14.68 -15.09 19.03
C SER A 453 14.58 -16.22 18.01
N HIS A 454 15.33 -17.32 18.17
CA HIS A 454 15.39 -18.44 17.21
C HIS A 454 14.14 -19.32 17.28
N LEU A 455 13.16 -19.04 16.43
CA LEU A 455 11.87 -19.72 16.40
C LEU A 455 11.98 -21.16 15.90
N SER A 456 12.83 -21.42 14.90
CA SER A 456 13.04 -22.78 14.40
C SER A 456 13.52 -23.71 15.52
N ALA A 457 14.43 -23.26 16.38
CA ALA A 457 14.90 -24.04 17.51
C ALA A 457 13.80 -24.27 18.56
N LYS A 458 13.06 -23.23 18.94
CA LYS A 458 11.93 -23.33 19.88
C LYS A 458 10.89 -24.36 19.42
N HIS A 459 10.40 -24.21 18.18
CA HIS A 459 9.34 -25.06 17.68
C HIS A 459 9.80 -26.48 17.35
N THR A 460 11.06 -26.66 16.95
CA THR A 460 11.63 -28.02 16.80
C THR A 460 11.67 -28.71 18.16
N LEU A 461 12.08 -28.02 19.23
CA LEU A 461 12.08 -28.58 20.58
C LEU A 461 10.66 -28.90 21.05
N ASP A 462 9.68 -28.02 20.80
CA ASP A 462 8.27 -28.28 21.14
C ASP A 462 7.69 -29.50 20.41
N ILE A 463 8.07 -29.72 19.16
CA ILE A 463 7.67 -30.92 18.40
C ILE A 463 8.28 -32.18 19.02
N LEU A 464 9.57 -32.13 19.37
CA LEU A 464 10.22 -33.24 20.07
C LEU A 464 9.57 -33.50 21.44
N ASP A 465 9.10 -32.46 22.13
CA ASP A 465 8.33 -32.58 23.38
C ASP A 465 6.89 -33.08 23.19
N GLY A 466 6.47 -33.39 21.95
CA GLY A 466 5.13 -33.87 21.64
C GLY A 466 4.05 -32.79 21.64
N LYS A 467 4.41 -31.50 21.68
CA LYS A 467 3.46 -30.36 21.68
C LYS A 467 2.98 -29.99 20.27
N LYS A 468 2.82 -30.97 19.40
CA LYS A 468 2.41 -30.74 18.01
C LYS A 468 0.93 -30.36 17.93
N VAL A 469 0.63 -29.32 17.17
CA VAL A 469 -0.76 -28.94 16.85
C VAL A 469 -1.35 -29.88 15.80
N ALA A 470 -2.56 -30.39 16.05
CA ALA A 470 -3.27 -31.28 15.12
C ALA A 470 -4.36 -30.57 14.30
N LYS A 471 -4.75 -29.36 14.72
CA LYS A 471 -5.79 -28.54 14.09
C LYS A 471 -5.29 -27.11 13.95
N LEU A 472 -5.72 -26.45 12.89
CA LEU A 472 -5.48 -25.03 12.67
C LEU A 472 -6.26 -24.19 13.68
N SER A 473 -5.72 -23.01 13.97
CA SER A 473 -6.46 -21.95 14.66
C SER A 473 -7.71 -21.55 13.87
N MET A 474 -8.69 -20.96 14.55
CA MET A 474 -9.91 -20.44 13.92
C MET A 474 -9.56 -19.41 12.83
N THR A 475 -8.64 -18.49 13.12
CA THR A 475 -8.19 -17.47 12.17
C THR A 475 -7.50 -18.07 10.95
N ALA A 476 -6.59 -19.03 11.14
CA ALA A 476 -5.92 -19.69 10.01
C ALA A 476 -6.92 -20.50 9.16
N SER A 477 -7.90 -21.16 9.79
CA SER A 477 -8.93 -21.92 9.07
C SER A 477 -9.78 -21.02 8.18
N ILE A 478 -10.20 -19.85 8.69
CA ILE A 478 -10.93 -18.84 7.92
C ILE A 478 -10.06 -18.31 6.77
N TYR A 479 -8.83 -17.89 7.07
CA TYR A 479 -7.89 -17.35 6.08
C TYR A 479 -7.65 -18.33 4.93
N GLN A 480 -7.38 -19.60 5.23
CA GLN A 480 -7.16 -20.62 4.21
C GLN A 480 -8.43 -20.88 3.40
N GLY A 481 -9.60 -20.94 4.03
CA GLY A 481 -10.88 -21.08 3.34
C GLY A 481 -11.11 -19.97 2.31
N MET A 482 -10.98 -18.72 2.76
CA MET A 482 -11.17 -17.55 1.90
C MET A 482 -10.11 -17.46 0.79
N SER A 483 -8.85 -17.78 1.09
CA SER A 483 -7.78 -17.81 0.09
C SER A 483 -8.02 -18.87 -0.99
N ILE A 484 -8.56 -20.04 -0.61
CA ILE A 484 -8.91 -21.10 -1.58
C ILE A 484 -10.05 -20.63 -2.49
N THR A 485 -11.05 -19.92 -1.97
CA THR A 485 -12.20 -19.42 -2.74
C THR A 485 -11.97 -18.08 -3.45
N TYR A 486 -10.75 -17.54 -3.42
CA TYR A 486 -10.45 -16.26 -4.07
C TYR A 486 -10.92 -16.16 -5.54
N PRO A 487 -10.78 -17.19 -6.41
CA PRO A 487 -11.32 -17.14 -7.76
C PRO A 487 -12.82 -16.80 -7.83
N VAL A 488 -13.60 -17.27 -6.85
CA VAL A 488 -15.04 -16.98 -6.74
C VAL A 488 -15.23 -15.52 -6.38
N THR A 489 -14.50 -15.00 -5.39
CA THR A 489 -14.52 -13.58 -5.01
C THR A 489 -14.15 -12.67 -6.19
N ASP A 490 -13.09 -13.02 -6.92
CA ASP A 490 -12.65 -12.33 -8.12
C ASP A 490 -13.73 -12.30 -9.22
N TYR A 491 -14.46 -13.41 -9.40
CA TYR A 491 -15.61 -13.48 -10.31
C TYR A 491 -16.77 -12.58 -9.86
N LEU A 492 -17.16 -12.68 -8.58
CA LEU A 492 -18.25 -11.88 -8.03
C LEU A 492 -17.95 -10.37 -8.09
N ASN A 493 -16.67 -10.00 -7.99
CA ASN A 493 -16.21 -8.61 -8.10
C ASN A 493 -16.00 -8.13 -9.54
N GLY A 494 -16.26 -8.97 -10.55
CA GLY A 494 -16.06 -8.64 -11.96
C GLY A 494 -14.60 -8.60 -12.41
N GLY A 495 -13.66 -9.09 -11.58
CA GLY A 495 -12.25 -9.24 -11.94
C GLY A 495 -11.99 -10.34 -12.97
N ARG A 496 -12.93 -11.28 -13.12
CA ARG A 496 -12.93 -12.31 -14.17
C ARG A 496 -14.31 -12.51 -14.79
N ALA A 497 -14.32 -12.93 -16.06
CA ALA A 497 -15.55 -13.14 -16.83
C ALA A 497 -16.30 -14.44 -16.45
N SER A 498 -15.59 -15.50 -16.06
CA SER A 498 -16.20 -16.79 -15.71
C SER A 498 -15.31 -17.62 -14.78
N LEU A 499 -15.88 -18.68 -14.19
CA LEU A 499 -15.16 -19.65 -13.36
C LEU A 499 -14.95 -20.94 -14.15
N GLY A 500 -13.70 -21.37 -14.34
CA GLY A 500 -13.43 -22.61 -15.09
C GLY A 500 -13.81 -23.87 -14.31
N GLN A 501 -14.08 -24.98 -15.03
CA GLN A 501 -14.34 -26.28 -14.39
C GLN A 501 -13.15 -26.76 -13.53
N LYS A 502 -11.92 -26.44 -13.98
CA LYS A 502 -10.68 -26.70 -13.24
C LYS A 502 -10.60 -25.90 -11.93
N ASP A 503 -11.09 -24.65 -11.93
CA ASP A 503 -11.11 -23.80 -10.73
C ASP A 503 -12.02 -24.43 -9.67
N LEU A 504 -13.24 -24.81 -10.06
CA LEU A 504 -14.20 -25.44 -9.15
C LEU A 504 -13.67 -26.78 -8.59
N ALA A 505 -13.08 -27.63 -9.44
CA ALA A 505 -12.51 -28.89 -9.00
C ALA A 505 -11.37 -28.68 -7.98
N THR A 506 -10.50 -27.71 -8.24
CA THR A 506 -9.38 -27.35 -7.35
C THR A 506 -9.86 -26.79 -6.02
N ILE A 507 -10.86 -25.89 -6.04
CA ILE A 507 -11.47 -25.33 -4.83
C ILE A 507 -12.06 -26.43 -3.97
N LYS A 508 -12.87 -27.33 -4.55
CA LYS A 508 -13.49 -28.44 -3.83
C LYS A 508 -12.46 -29.37 -3.19
N GLN A 509 -11.45 -29.77 -3.95
CA GLN A 509 -10.38 -30.61 -3.45
C GLN A 509 -9.64 -29.97 -2.28
N ARG A 510 -9.26 -28.68 -2.40
CA ARG A 510 -8.51 -27.97 -1.36
C ARG A 510 -9.35 -27.68 -0.12
N LEU A 511 -10.63 -27.35 -0.27
CA LEU A 511 -11.54 -27.18 0.87
C LEU A 511 -11.79 -28.51 1.61
N ALA A 512 -11.93 -29.62 0.88
CA ALA A 512 -12.05 -30.95 1.50
C ALA A 512 -10.80 -31.31 2.31
N GLN A 513 -9.60 -31.04 1.78
CA GLN A 513 -8.35 -31.23 2.52
C GLN A 513 -8.26 -30.32 3.75
N LEU A 514 -8.65 -29.05 3.61
CA LEU A 514 -8.67 -28.09 4.72
C LEU A 514 -9.61 -28.53 5.85
N GLN A 515 -10.80 -29.05 5.53
CA GLN A 515 -11.76 -29.53 6.53
C GLN A 515 -11.19 -30.63 7.46
N LEU A 516 -10.22 -31.41 7.01
CA LEU A 516 -9.57 -32.45 7.82
C LEU A 516 -8.75 -31.87 8.98
N ILE A 517 -8.19 -30.68 8.80
CA ILE A 517 -7.27 -30.03 9.76
C ILE A 517 -7.81 -28.71 10.31
N ALA A 518 -8.92 -28.20 9.79
CA ALA A 518 -9.53 -26.94 10.21
C ALA A 518 -10.07 -26.97 11.65
N HIS A 519 -10.18 -25.79 12.23
CA HIS A 519 -10.88 -25.59 13.50
C HIS A 519 -12.34 -26.03 13.38
N LYS A 520 -12.84 -26.79 14.36
CA LYS A 520 -14.19 -27.40 14.34
C LYS A 520 -15.31 -26.36 14.09
N ASP A 521 -15.19 -25.18 14.68
CA ASP A 521 -16.24 -24.15 14.60
C ASP A 521 -16.28 -23.48 13.22
N THR A 522 -15.22 -23.61 12.42
CA THR A 522 -15.16 -23.05 11.05
C THR A 522 -15.71 -23.99 9.99
N LEU A 523 -16.04 -25.24 10.34
CA LEU A 523 -16.54 -26.22 9.40
C LEU A 523 -17.85 -25.79 8.69
N PRO A 524 -18.82 -25.14 9.36
CA PRO A 524 -20.00 -24.58 8.69
C PRO A 524 -19.62 -23.57 7.60
N LEU A 525 -18.76 -22.59 7.92
CA LEU A 525 -18.25 -21.63 6.94
C LEU A 525 -17.58 -22.33 5.75
N LEU A 526 -16.70 -23.32 6.00
CA LEU A 526 -16.02 -24.04 4.93
C LEU A 526 -16.99 -24.82 4.02
N ARG A 527 -18.14 -25.27 4.52
CA ARG A 527 -19.20 -25.88 3.71
C ARG A 527 -19.92 -24.81 2.87
N SER A 528 -20.29 -23.69 3.48
CA SER A 528 -20.88 -22.55 2.76
C SER A 528 -19.97 -22.02 1.65
N LEU A 529 -18.65 -22.07 1.85
CA LEU A 529 -17.64 -21.75 0.84
C LEU A 529 -17.63 -22.74 -0.35
N VAL A 530 -17.94 -24.02 -0.13
CA VAL A 530 -18.16 -24.98 -1.23
C VAL A 530 -19.46 -24.64 -1.98
N ASP A 531 -20.53 -24.37 -1.24
CA ASP A 531 -21.86 -24.10 -1.81
C ASP A 531 -21.89 -22.83 -2.66
N ILE A 532 -21.27 -21.74 -2.20
CA ILE A 532 -21.14 -20.51 -2.99
C ILE A 532 -20.28 -20.74 -4.24
N SER A 533 -19.24 -21.57 -4.16
CA SER A 533 -18.38 -21.89 -5.30
C SER A 533 -19.16 -22.64 -6.39
N ASP A 534 -20.00 -23.60 -5.99
CA ASP A 534 -20.91 -24.30 -6.90
C ASP A 534 -21.96 -23.37 -7.52
N ALA A 535 -22.57 -22.51 -6.70
CA ALA A 535 -23.56 -21.55 -7.18
C ALA A 535 -22.95 -20.54 -8.16
N ALA A 536 -21.78 -20.00 -7.85
CA ALA A 536 -21.08 -19.02 -8.69
C ALA A 536 -20.66 -19.66 -10.02
N PHE A 537 -20.14 -20.89 -9.99
CA PHE A 537 -19.80 -21.64 -11.20
C PHE A 537 -21.03 -21.83 -12.10
N ARG A 538 -22.16 -22.30 -11.56
CA ARG A 538 -23.40 -22.49 -12.34
C ARG A 538 -23.90 -21.19 -12.96
N THR A 539 -23.83 -20.08 -12.21
CA THR A 539 -24.21 -18.76 -12.72
C THR A 539 -23.29 -18.29 -13.84
N SER A 540 -21.99 -18.63 -13.80
CA SER A 540 -21.02 -18.23 -14.83
C SER A 540 -21.27 -18.87 -16.20
N TYR A 541 -22.02 -19.97 -16.25
CA TYR A 541 -22.42 -20.67 -17.48
C TYR A 541 -23.94 -20.65 -17.70
N ALA A 542 -24.66 -19.72 -17.08
CA ALA A 542 -26.11 -19.67 -17.17
C ALA A 542 -26.59 -19.32 -18.58
N THR A 543 -26.76 -20.35 -19.42
CA THR A 543 -27.41 -20.29 -20.74
C THR A 543 -28.85 -20.77 -20.61
N GLY A 544 -29.84 -19.93 -20.98
CA GLY A 544 -31.26 -20.26 -20.81
C GLY A 544 -32.15 -19.02 -20.90
N ASP A 545 -33.46 -19.22 -20.73
CA ASP A 545 -34.42 -18.11 -20.69
C ASP A 545 -34.21 -17.22 -19.44
N TYR A 546 -34.86 -16.06 -19.43
CA TYR A 546 -34.73 -15.09 -18.33
C TYR A 546 -35.11 -15.68 -16.96
N GLN A 547 -36.14 -16.53 -16.89
CA GLN A 547 -36.64 -17.10 -15.64
C GLN A 547 -35.63 -18.09 -15.04
N GLN A 548 -35.05 -18.95 -15.86
CA GLN A 548 -34.02 -19.90 -15.43
C GLN A 548 -32.78 -19.18 -14.89
N ARG A 549 -32.35 -18.09 -15.54
CA ARG A 549 -31.25 -17.26 -15.05
C ARG A 549 -31.57 -16.61 -13.71
N GLN A 550 -32.78 -16.06 -13.55
CA GLN A 550 -33.22 -15.45 -12.29
C GLN A 550 -33.14 -16.43 -11.12
N VAL A 551 -33.55 -17.69 -11.30
CA VAL A 551 -33.44 -18.73 -10.25
C VAL A 551 -31.98 -18.97 -9.83
N LEU A 552 -31.05 -19.04 -10.79
CA LEU A 552 -29.62 -19.21 -10.48
C LEU A 552 -29.04 -18.01 -9.73
N PHE A 553 -29.39 -16.78 -10.12
CA PHE A 553 -28.96 -15.57 -9.42
C PHE A 553 -29.53 -15.49 -8.00
N GLN A 554 -30.79 -15.85 -7.79
CA GLN A 554 -31.39 -15.89 -6.44
C GLN A 554 -30.71 -16.93 -5.55
N ASN A 555 -30.40 -18.12 -6.09
CA ASN A 555 -29.64 -19.12 -5.36
C ASN A 555 -28.23 -18.62 -5.00
N LEU A 556 -27.51 -18.01 -5.94
CA LEU A 556 -26.20 -17.43 -5.68
C LEU A 556 -26.26 -16.36 -4.58
N LYS A 557 -27.25 -15.47 -4.64
CA LYS A 557 -27.47 -14.44 -3.62
C LYS A 557 -27.68 -15.06 -2.24
N LYS A 558 -28.52 -16.10 -2.15
CA LYS A 558 -28.73 -16.83 -0.90
C LYS A 558 -27.42 -17.44 -0.37
N ARG A 559 -26.56 -18.01 -1.23
CA ARG A 559 -25.27 -18.58 -0.79
C ARG A 559 -24.28 -17.52 -0.32
N ILE A 560 -24.33 -16.31 -0.88
CA ILE A 560 -23.58 -15.16 -0.36
C ILE A 560 -24.06 -14.81 1.06
N GLU A 561 -25.37 -14.75 1.27
CA GLU A 561 -25.98 -14.49 2.59
C GLU A 561 -25.62 -15.60 3.61
N ASP A 562 -25.63 -16.87 3.20
CA ASP A 562 -25.20 -17.99 4.05
C ASP A 562 -23.74 -17.81 4.52
N VAL A 563 -22.81 -17.47 3.62
CA VAL A 563 -21.40 -17.21 3.96
C VAL A 563 -21.28 -16.03 4.92
N GLN A 564 -22.01 -14.94 4.67
CA GLN A 564 -22.02 -13.77 5.55
C GLN A 564 -22.55 -14.14 6.96
N GLY A 565 -23.65 -14.89 7.04
CA GLY A 565 -24.21 -15.36 8.30
C GLY A 565 -23.23 -16.24 9.10
N GLU A 566 -22.51 -17.15 8.44
CA GLU A 566 -21.48 -17.96 9.10
C GLU A 566 -20.28 -17.12 9.57
N MET A 567 -19.86 -16.11 8.79
CA MET A 567 -18.81 -15.18 9.20
C MET A 567 -19.23 -14.31 10.40
N GLU A 568 -20.49 -13.91 10.47
CA GLU A 568 -21.06 -13.19 11.61
C GLU A 568 -21.15 -14.09 12.85
N ALA A 569 -21.60 -15.34 12.68
CA ALA A 569 -21.71 -16.33 13.75
C ALA A 569 -20.36 -16.72 14.37
N LEU A 570 -19.30 -16.72 13.55
CA LEU A 570 -17.91 -16.86 14.00
C LEU A 570 -17.39 -15.65 14.80
N GLY A 571 -18.25 -14.66 15.04
CA GLY A 571 -17.95 -13.50 15.85
C GLY A 571 -16.75 -12.76 15.29
N THR A 572 -16.82 -12.38 14.01
CA THR A 572 -15.81 -11.54 13.33
C THR A 572 -15.67 -10.21 14.07
N LYS A 573 -14.95 -10.26 15.19
CA LYS A 573 -14.38 -9.11 15.86
C LYS A 573 -13.68 -8.31 14.79
N ARG A 574 -13.78 -6.99 14.92
CA ARG A 574 -13.03 -6.01 14.14
C ARG A 574 -11.58 -6.46 13.84
N GLU A 575 -10.93 -7.20 14.74
CA GLU A 575 -9.60 -7.80 14.56
C GLU A 575 -9.48 -8.85 13.44
N VAL A 576 -10.46 -9.76 13.26
CA VAL A 576 -10.42 -10.77 12.18
C VAL A 576 -10.69 -10.11 10.83
N ALA A 577 -11.63 -9.17 10.78
CA ALA A 577 -11.92 -8.38 9.59
C ALA A 577 -10.74 -7.47 9.21
N GLU A 578 -10.12 -6.77 10.18
CA GLU A 578 -8.91 -5.98 9.96
C GLU A 578 -7.72 -6.85 9.52
N LYS A 579 -7.62 -8.09 10.02
CA LYS A 579 -6.58 -9.05 9.60
C LYS A 579 -6.81 -9.49 8.16
N LEU A 580 -8.02 -9.91 7.78
CA LEU A 580 -8.34 -10.26 6.39
C LEU A 580 -8.12 -9.08 5.41
N MET A 581 -8.51 -7.86 5.80
CA MET A 581 -8.28 -6.65 5.00
C MET A 581 -6.79 -6.30 4.85
N ARG A 582 -5.99 -6.40 5.91
CA ARG A 582 -4.52 -6.20 5.83
C ARG A 582 -3.82 -7.28 5.02
N GLU A 583 -4.40 -8.47 4.98
CA GLU A 583 -3.86 -9.64 4.27
C GLU A 583 -4.33 -9.72 2.81
N GLY A 584 -5.16 -8.78 2.36
CA GLY A 584 -5.59 -8.63 0.96
C GLY A 584 -6.50 -9.75 0.47
N ILE A 585 -7.35 -10.30 1.34
CA ILE A 585 -8.38 -11.28 0.99
C ILE A 585 -9.70 -10.60 0.65
#